data_AF-C6S683-F1
#
_entry.id   AF-C6S683-F1
#
_cell.length_a   1.000
_cell.length_b   1.000
_cell.length_c   1.000
_cell.angle_alpha   90.00
_cell.angle_beta   90.00
_cell.angle_gamma   90.00
#
_symmetry.space_group_name_H-M   'P 1'
#
loop_
_entity.id
_entity.type
_entity.pdbx_description
1 polymer ?
#
loop_
_entity_poly.entity_id
_entity_poly.type
_entity_poly.pdbx_seq_one_letter_code
_entity_poly.pdbx_strand_id
1 'polypeptide(L)'
;MGKRMTFDTAKSRFQEKFPHLELLEFSGIYKPSSVRCPTHEVVQLLYYDTAIKSKYGCPECARLKMKKNTPPQNQKTVSILDTTTGETLTFPSVQAAAKALNTSYGSIRTKLDGRSSPDNLVCNRYKVLL
;
A
#
# COMPACT_ATOMS: atom_id res chain seq x y z
N MET A 1 -18.02 -34.60 9.71
CA MET A 1 -16.78 -34.17 10.38
C MET A 1 -15.80 -33.69 9.31
N GLY A 2 -15.38 -32.43 9.34
CA GLY A 2 -14.46 -31.87 8.33
C GLY A 2 -13.11 -32.57 8.39
N LYS A 3 -12.62 -33.04 7.24
CA LYS A 3 -11.34 -33.75 7.12
C LYS A 3 -10.21 -32.83 7.61
N ARG A 4 -9.60 -33.15 8.75
CA ARG A 4 -8.43 -32.42 9.26
C ARG A 4 -7.29 -32.63 8.26
N MET A 5 -6.77 -31.54 7.70
CA MET A 5 -5.59 -31.60 6.85
C MET A 5 -4.38 -31.88 7.73
N THR A 6 -3.55 -32.86 7.36
CA THR A 6 -2.31 -33.17 8.08
C THR A 6 -1.17 -32.25 7.63
N PHE A 7 -0.10 -32.17 8.44
CA PHE A 7 1.11 -31.42 8.08
C PHE A 7 1.67 -31.85 6.73
N ASP A 8 1.80 -33.16 6.48
CA ASP A 8 2.34 -33.67 5.20
C ASP A 8 1.49 -33.27 4.01
N THR A 9 0.16 -33.35 4.14
CA THR A 9 -0.76 -32.94 3.07
C THR A 9 -0.66 -31.44 2.82
N ALA A 10 -0.54 -30.63 3.88
CA ALA A 10 -0.35 -29.18 3.78
C ALA A 10 1.00 -28.85 3.13
N LYS A 11 2.08 -29.53 3.55
CA LYS A 11 3.44 -29.33 3.00
C LYS A 11 3.48 -29.66 1.52
N SER A 12 2.94 -30.81 1.09
CA SER A 12 2.89 -31.18 -0.33
C SER A 12 2.13 -30.17 -1.17
N ARG A 13 0.92 -29.76 -0.75
CA ARG A 13 0.12 -28.75 -1.47
C ARG A 13 0.82 -27.40 -1.55
N PHE A 14 1.49 -27.00 -0.47
CA PHE A 14 2.21 -25.74 -0.42
C PHE A 14 3.44 -25.75 -1.32
N GLN A 15 4.22 -26.83 -1.31
CA GLN A 15 5.40 -27.01 -2.16
C GLN A 15 5.03 -27.17 -3.64
N GLU A 16 3.93 -27.84 -3.97
CA GLU A 16 3.43 -27.97 -5.34
C GLU A 16 3.16 -26.58 -5.96
N LYS A 17 2.54 -25.68 -5.19
CA LYS A 17 2.26 -24.32 -5.65
C LYS A 17 3.47 -23.40 -5.57
N PHE A 18 4.28 -23.52 -4.51
CA PHE A 18 5.42 -22.68 -4.23
C PHE A 18 6.69 -23.54 -4.06
N PRO A 19 7.30 -24.02 -5.15
CA PRO A 19 8.43 -24.97 -5.09
C PRO A 19 9.69 -24.38 -4.45
N HIS A 20 9.76 -23.05 -4.36
CA HIS A 20 10.87 -22.32 -3.76
C HIS A 20 10.62 -21.99 -2.27
N LEU A 21 9.48 -22.36 -1.70
CA LEU A 21 9.16 -22.14 -0.29
C LEU A 21 9.00 -23.48 0.44
N GLU A 22 9.40 -23.51 1.70
CA GLU A 22 9.23 -24.70 2.54
C GLU A 22 8.30 -24.41 3.72
N LEU A 23 7.28 -25.24 3.93
CA LEU A 23 6.44 -25.17 5.12
C LEU A 23 7.16 -25.84 6.30
N LEU A 24 7.43 -25.07 7.35
CA LEU A 24 8.10 -25.52 8.57
C LEU A 24 7.10 -25.96 9.64
N GLU A 25 6.04 -25.18 9.83
CA GLU A 25 5.03 -25.42 10.85
C GLU A 25 3.62 -25.27 10.28
N PHE A 26 2.73 -26.18 10.67
CA PHE A 26 1.31 -26.11 10.32
C PHE A 26 0.45 -26.49 11.52
N SER A 27 -0.31 -25.51 12.02
CA SER A 27 -1.25 -25.69 13.13
C SER A 27 -2.72 -25.76 12.68
N GLY A 28 -2.98 -25.66 11.37
CA GLY A 28 -4.32 -25.68 10.80
C GLY A 28 -4.53 -24.67 9.67
N ILE A 29 -5.60 -24.85 8.89
CA ILE A 29 -5.92 -24.04 7.69
C ILE A 29 -6.09 -22.54 8.04
N TYR A 30 -6.83 -22.26 9.12
CA TYR A 30 -7.10 -20.91 9.64
C TYR A 30 -6.27 -20.62 10.89
N LYS A 31 -5.05 -21.16 10.95
CA LYS A 31 -4.11 -20.92 12.06
C LYS A 31 -2.79 -20.37 11.51
N PRO A 32 -2.00 -19.67 12.34
CA PRO A 32 -0.67 -19.25 11.98
C PRO A 32 0.20 -20.45 11.58
N SER A 33 1.08 -20.23 10.62
CA SER A 33 1.99 -21.26 10.08
C SER A 33 3.32 -20.60 9.70
N SER A 34 4.42 -21.31 9.81
CA SER A 34 5.77 -20.77 9.56
C SER A 34 6.31 -21.35 8.26
N VAL A 35 6.86 -20.49 7.38
CA VAL A 35 7.44 -20.90 6.11
C VAL A 35 8.86 -20.36 5.95
N ARG A 36 9.73 -21.17 5.34
CA ARG A 36 11.06 -20.76 4.92
C ARG A 36 11.01 -20.19 3.50
N CYS A 37 11.39 -18.94 3.36
CA CYS A 37 11.56 -18.22 2.12
C CYS A 37 13.06 -18.01 1.84
N PRO A 38 13.59 -18.33 0.64
CA PRO A 38 15.02 -18.17 0.32
C PRO A 38 15.55 -16.75 0.47
N THR A 39 14.67 -15.74 0.37
CA THR A 39 15.05 -14.32 0.42
C THR A 39 14.72 -13.64 1.75
N HIS A 40 13.87 -14.25 2.59
CA HIS A 40 13.33 -13.64 3.81
C HIS A 40 13.43 -14.57 5.03
N GLU A 41 14.23 -15.64 4.92
CA GLU A 41 14.43 -16.67 5.95
C GLU A 41 13.11 -17.27 6.45
N VAL A 42 12.82 -17.21 7.74
CA VAL A 42 11.59 -17.75 8.32
C VAL A 42 10.56 -16.65 8.45
N VAL A 43 9.43 -16.82 7.77
CA VAL A 43 8.33 -15.87 7.75
C VAL A 43 7.09 -16.52 8.35
N GLN A 44 6.43 -15.79 9.25
CA GLN A 44 5.16 -16.22 9.81
C GLN A 44 4.00 -15.83 8.89
N LEU A 45 3.17 -16.80 8.56
CA LEU A 45 1.91 -16.62 7.87
C LEU A 45 0.80 -16.43 8.90
N LEU A 46 -0.09 -15.46 8.65
CA LEU A 46 -1.28 -15.25 9.48
C LEU A 46 -2.22 -16.46 9.42
N TYR A 47 -2.49 -16.96 8.21
CA TYR A 47 -3.28 -18.16 7.94
C TYR A 47 -2.69 -18.93 6.76
N TYR A 48 -2.64 -20.27 6.87
CA TYR A 48 -2.26 -21.13 5.75
C TYR A 48 -3.15 -20.93 4.52
N ASP A 49 -4.47 -20.80 4.70
CA ASP A 49 -5.44 -20.57 3.61
C ASP A 49 -5.13 -19.30 2.79
N THR A 50 -4.78 -18.22 3.46
CA THR A 50 -4.43 -16.97 2.79
C THR A 50 -3.14 -17.12 1.99
N ALA A 51 -2.14 -17.80 2.57
CA ALA A 51 -0.87 -18.03 1.89
C ALA A 51 -1.03 -18.92 0.65
N ILE A 52 -1.79 -20.01 0.74
CA ILE A 52 -2.02 -20.91 -0.39
C ILE A 52 -2.87 -20.26 -1.49
N LYS A 53 -3.79 -19.35 -1.16
CA LYS A 53 -4.55 -18.57 -2.16
C LYS A 53 -3.74 -17.45 -2.80
N SER A 54 -2.68 -16.99 -2.13
CA SER A 54 -1.85 -15.90 -2.63
C SER A 54 -1.08 -16.26 -3.91
N LYS A 55 -0.55 -15.23 -4.58
CA LYS A 55 0.31 -15.38 -5.76
C LYS A 55 1.75 -15.76 -5.41
N TYR A 56 2.23 -15.36 -4.24
CA TYR A 56 3.65 -15.43 -3.88
C TYR A 56 3.96 -16.42 -2.75
N GLY A 57 2.97 -16.83 -1.96
CA GLY A 57 3.13 -17.71 -0.79
C GLY A 57 3.76 -17.01 0.43
N CYS A 58 4.77 -16.17 0.20
CA CYS A 58 5.44 -15.36 1.22
C CYS A 58 4.89 -13.92 1.24
N PRO A 59 4.44 -13.40 2.41
CA PRO A 59 3.89 -12.06 2.53
C PRO A 59 4.94 -10.96 2.24
N GLU A 60 6.21 -11.18 2.59
CA GLU A 60 7.28 -10.22 2.29
C GLU A 60 7.56 -10.12 0.78
N CYS A 61 7.59 -11.25 0.07
CA CYS A 61 7.69 -11.27 -1.40
C CYS A 61 6.53 -10.50 -2.05
N ALA A 62 5.31 -10.69 -1.53
CA ALA A 62 4.14 -9.96 -2.01
C ALA A 62 4.28 -8.45 -1.78
N ARG A 63 4.71 -8.03 -0.60
CA ARG A 63 4.91 -6.62 -0.24
C ARG A 63 5.95 -5.94 -1.11
N LEU A 64 7.08 -6.59 -1.40
CA LEU A 64 8.12 -6.05 -2.28
C LEU A 64 7.59 -5.81 -3.70
N LYS A 65 6.77 -6.72 -4.22
CA LYS A 65 6.17 -6.59 -5.55
C LYS A 65 5.09 -5.49 -5.58
N MET A 66 4.30 -5.36 -4.53
CA MET A 66 3.32 -4.26 -4.39
C MET A 66 4.00 -2.90 -4.37
N LYS A 67 5.10 -2.74 -3.65
CA LYS A 67 5.89 -1.49 -3.64
C LYS A 67 6.42 -1.12 -5.02
N LYS A 68 6.87 -2.10 -5.82
CA LYS A 68 7.36 -1.85 -7.19
C LYS A 68 6.24 -1.44 -8.17
N ASN A 69 5.03 -1.95 -7.98
CA ASN A 69 3.90 -1.66 -8.86
C ASN A 69 3.06 -0.47 -8.40
N THR A 70 3.40 0.17 -7.27
CA THR A 70 2.76 1.42 -6.89
C THR A 70 3.30 2.49 -7.82
N PRO A 71 2.49 3.09 -8.72
CA PRO A 71 2.96 4.22 -9.49
C PRO A 71 3.50 5.29 -8.52
N PRO A 72 4.60 5.98 -8.85
CA PRO A 72 5.08 7.10 -8.04
C PRO A 72 3.89 8.02 -7.81
N GLN A 73 3.61 8.33 -6.54
CA GLN A 73 2.43 9.11 -6.18
C GLN A 73 2.40 10.39 -7.01
N ASN A 74 1.40 10.45 -7.89
CA ASN A 74 1.00 11.57 -8.75
C ASN A 74 1.83 12.84 -8.54
N GLN A 75 2.97 12.95 -9.24
CA GLN A 75 3.81 14.15 -9.33
C GLN A 75 3.12 15.21 -10.21
N LYS A 76 1.83 15.43 -10.02
CA LYS A 76 1.14 16.53 -10.66
C LYS A 76 1.61 17.78 -9.93
N THR A 77 2.33 18.63 -10.65
CA THR A 77 2.71 19.95 -10.15
C THR A 77 1.45 20.72 -9.77
N VAL A 78 1.52 21.41 -8.64
CA VAL A 78 0.38 22.18 -8.12
C VAL A 78 0.82 23.62 -7.97
N SER A 79 0.11 24.52 -8.63
CA SER A 79 0.32 25.95 -8.50
C SER A 79 -0.69 26.52 -7.50
N ILE A 80 -0.22 27.30 -6.54
CA ILE A 80 -1.03 27.87 -5.47
C ILE A 80 -0.73 29.35 -5.37
N LEU A 81 -1.76 30.18 -5.45
CA LEU A 81 -1.67 31.63 -5.25
C LEU A 81 -1.83 31.94 -3.76
N ASP A 82 -0.86 32.64 -3.17
CA ASP A 82 -0.99 33.25 -1.85
C ASP A 82 -1.72 34.59 -1.97
N THR A 83 -2.91 34.71 -1.38
CA THR A 83 -3.71 35.93 -1.47
C THR A 83 -3.17 37.07 -0.58
N THR A 84 -2.23 36.79 0.32
CA THR A 84 -1.63 37.81 1.20
C THR A 84 -0.41 38.47 0.58
N THR A 85 0.39 37.72 -0.19
CA THR A 85 1.60 38.22 -0.86
C THR A 85 1.41 38.44 -2.35
N GLY A 86 0.36 37.87 -2.95
CA GLY A 86 0.13 37.88 -4.40
C GLY A 86 1.07 36.94 -5.17
N GLU A 87 1.86 36.12 -4.48
CA GLU A 87 2.86 35.25 -5.09
C GLU A 87 2.27 33.89 -5.47
N THR A 88 2.68 33.36 -6.62
CA THR A 88 2.31 32.01 -7.07
C THR A 88 3.42 31.02 -6.70
N LEU A 89 3.10 30.10 -5.80
CA LEU A 89 3.98 29.03 -5.34
C LEU A 89 3.69 27.75 -6.12
N THR A 90 4.73 27.23 -6.79
CA THR A 90 4.64 25.97 -7.54
C THR A 90 5.28 24.84 -6.75
N PHE A 91 4.51 23.78 -6.50
CA PHE A 91 4.98 22.60 -5.78
C PHE A 91 5.07 21.38 -6.69
N PRO A 92 6.03 20.48 -6.45
CA PRO A 92 6.20 19.26 -7.26
C PRO A 92 5.08 18.23 -7.04
N SER A 93 4.30 18.36 -5.96
CA SER A 93 3.14 17.50 -5.69
C SER A 93 2.15 18.16 -4.73
N VAL A 94 0.91 17.67 -4.74
CA VAL A 94 -0.14 18.02 -3.75
C VAL A 94 0.35 17.81 -2.31
N GLN A 95 1.16 16.77 -2.08
CA GLN A 95 1.64 16.44 -0.74
C GLN A 95 2.76 17.38 -0.30
N ALA A 96 3.63 17.81 -1.22
CA ALA A 96 4.62 18.85 -0.95
C ALA A 96 3.94 20.18 -0.62
N ALA A 97 2.91 20.56 -1.39
CA ALA A 97 2.09 21.72 -1.10
C ALA A 97 1.38 21.62 0.26
N ALA A 98 0.77 20.46 0.55
CA ALA A 98 0.07 20.22 1.81
C ALA A 98 1.01 20.38 3.02
N LYS A 99 2.23 19.84 2.92
CA LYS A 99 3.26 19.95 3.95
C LYS A 99 3.77 21.39 4.10
N ALA A 100 4.06 22.08 2.99
CA ALA A 100 4.57 23.44 3.02
C ALA A 100 3.55 24.44 3.57
N LEU A 101 2.26 24.22 3.27
CA LEU A 101 1.16 25.10 3.69
C LEU A 101 0.49 24.63 5.00
N ASN A 102 1.05 23.62 5.66
CA ASN A 102 0.52 22.99 6.88
C ASN A 102 -1.00 22.68 6.79
N THR A 103 -1.41 22.06 5.70
CA THR A 103 -2.81 21.77 5.38
C THR A 103 -3.00 20.30 5.01
N SER A 104 -4.26 19.87 4.91
CA SER A 104 -4.57 18.50 4.56
C SER A 104 -4.41 18.26 3.05
N TYR A 105 -3.85 17.11 2.68
CA TYR A 105 -3.78 16.66 1.28
C TYR A 105 -5.16 16.70 0.60
N GLY A 106 -6.21 16.28 1.33
CA GLY A 106 -7.59 16.28 0.84
C GLY A 106 -8.09 17.67 0.46
N SER A 107 -7.76 18.70 1.25
CA SER A 107 -8.20 20.08 1.02
C SER A 107 -7.69 20.67 -0.30
N ILE A 108 -6.48 20.30 -0.72
CA ILE A 108 -5.90 20.70 -2.01
C ILE A 108 -6.42 19.80 -3.13
N ARG A 109 -6.45 18.47 -2.89
CA ARG A 109 -6.88 17.49 -3.89
C ARG A 109 -8.32 17.68 -4.32
N THR A 110 -9.26 17.91 -3.41
CA THR A 110 -10.68 18.05 -3.78
C THR A 110 -10.94 19.24 -4.70
N LYS A 111 -10.10 20.29 -4.62
CA LYS A 111 -10.14 21.44 -5.53
C LYS A 111 -9.59 21.05 -6.90
N LEU A 112 -8.42 20.41 -6.94
CA LEU A 112 -7.82 19.90 -8.18
C LEU A 112 -8.72 18.91 -8.92
N ASP A 113 -9.46 18.07 -8.19
CA ASP A 113 -10.42 17.11 -8.74
C ASP A 113 -11.78 17.76 -9.10
N GLY A 114 -11.93 19.08 -8.96
CA GLY A 114 -13.16 19.83 -9.27
C GLY A 114 -14.33 19.59 -8.32
N ARG A 115 -14.11 18.88 -7.21
CA ARG A 115 -15.12 18.54 -6.19
C ARG A 115 -15.40 19.66 -5.19
N SER A 116 -14.69 20.78 -5.30
CA SER A 116 -14.88 21.97 -4.49
C SER A 116 -14.65 23.19 -5.35
N SER A 117 -15.37 24.28 -5.05
CA SER A 117 -15.19 25.54 -5.77
C SER A 117 -13.72 25.97 -5.73
N PRO A 118 -13.12 26.37 -6.87
CA PRO A 118 -11.75 26.88 -6.93
C PRO A 118 -11.57 28.19 -6.16
N ASP A 119 -12.66 28.88 -5.80
CA ASP A 119 -12.64 30.09 -4.98
C ASP A 119 -12.55 29.82 -3.47
N ASN A 120 -12.69 28.57 -3.05
CA ASN A 120 -12.52 28.23 -1.64
C ASN A 120 -11.03 28.29 -1.27
N LEU A 121 -10.69 29.21 -0.37
CA LEU A 121 -9.32 29.35 0.12
C LEU A 121 -8.93 28.14 0.98
N VAL A 122 -7.74 27.59 0.74
CA VAL A 122 -7.07 26.64 1.63
C VAL A 122 -6.45 27.43 2.79
N CYS A 123 -6.76 27.01 4.02
CA CYS A 123 -6.36 27.71 5.25
C CYS A 123 -6.70 29.22 5.24
N ASN A 124 -7.81 29.61 4.60
CA ASN A 124 -8.24 31.02 4.47
C ASN A 124 -7.19 31.97 3.83
N ARG A 125 -6.22 31.44 3.09
CA ARG A 125 -5.09 32.21 2.55
C ARG A 125 -4.65 31.79 1.14
N TYR A 126 -4.80 30.53 0.79
CA TYR A 126 -4.19 29.98 -0.42
C TYR A 126 -5.25 29.57 -1.44
N LYS A 127 -5.18 30.10 -2.67
CA LYS A 127 -6.06 29.70 -3.77
C LYS A 127 -5.35 28.66 -4.65
N VAL A 128 -5.96 27.48 -4.81
CA VAL A 128 -5.41 26.42 -5.67
C VAL A 128 -5.73 26.76 -7.12
N LEU A 129 -4.70 26.85 -7.96
CA LEU A 129 -4.84 27.06 -9.40
C LEU A 129 -4.95 25.69 -10.10
N LEU A 130 -5.93 25.57 -10.99
CA LEU A 130 -6.23 24.34 -11.75
C LEU A 130 -5.41 24.24 -13.03
#